data_AF-A0A816NFD5-F1
#
_entry.id   AF-A0A816NFD5-F1
#
_cell.length_a   1.000
_cell.length_b   1.000
_cell.length_c   1.000
_cell.angle_alpha   90.00
_cell.angle_beta   90.00
_cell.angle_gamma   90.00
#
_symmetry.space_group_name_H-M   'P 1'
#
loop_
_entity.id
_entity.type
_entity.pdbx_description
1 polymer ?
#
loop_
_entity_poly.entity_id
_entity_poly.type
_entity_poly.pdbx_seq_one_letter_code
_entity_poly.pdbx_strand_id
1 'polypeptide(L)'
;MQKLVAVLIAIATVLISIYYQQHFVMKEDTKRRAWLTLLVNEEYVPGVLALVCSLKRAKSMYPLVVLLVSDQLSAEVQEMILNEGYLVRPVETIYPTQKPGNLAFQRLTHAWTKLH
;
A
#
# COMPACT_ATOMS: atom_id res chain seq x y z
N MET A 1 -40.73 8.36 21.61
CA MET A 1 -39.49 7.74 22.16
C MET A 1 -38.74 6.87 21.15
N GLN A 2 -39.41 5.98 20.39
CA GLN A 2 -38.76 5.09 19.39
C GLN A 2 -37.90 5.79 18.32
N LYS A 3 -38.34 6.93 17.78
CA LYS A 3 -37.59 7.66 16.73
C LYS A 3 -36.23 8.17 17.22
N LEU A 4 -36.12 8.57 18.48
CA LEU A 4 -34.88 9.10 19.06
C LEU A 4 -33.85 7.98 19.27
N VAL A 5 -34.31 6.80 19.70
CA VAL A 5 -33.47 5.61 19.88
C VAL A 5 -32.92 5.11 18.54
N ALA A 6 -33.73 5.10 17.48
CA ALA A 6 -33.29 4.70 16.14
C ALA A 6 -32.18 5.62 15.58
N VAL A 7 -32.28 6.93 15.82
CA VAL A 7 -31.27 7.91 15.39
C VAL A 7 -29.95 7.68 16.12
N LEU A 8 -29.98 7.45 17.44
CA LEU A 8 -28.78 7.17 18.23
C LEU A 8 -28.08 5.89 17.78
N ILE A 9 -28.84 4.83 17.48
CA ILE A 9 -28.28 3.58 16.96
C ILE A 9 -27.61 3.81 15.59
N ALA A 10 -28.27 4.54 14.68
CA ALA A 10 -27.71 4.84 13.36
C ALA A 10 -26.42 5.67 13.43
N ILE A 11 -26.36 6.65 14.31
CA ILE A 11 -25.14 7.44 14.55
C ILE A 11 -24.04 6.53 15.11
N ALA A 12 -24.35 5.68 16.09
CA ALA A 12 -23.39 4.75 16.67
C ALA A 12 -22.83 3.77 15.62
N THR A 13 -23.65 3.19 14.75
CA THR A 13 -23.16 2.29 13.68
C THR A 13 -22.28 3.01 12.66
N VAL A 14 -22.63 4.25 12.29
CA VAL A 14 -21.79 5.05 11.38
C VAL A 14 -20.44 5.38 12.03
N LEU A 15 -20.45 5.83 13.29
CA LEU A 15 -19.22 6.14 14.02
C LEU A 15 -18.35 4.90 14.24
N ILE A 16 -18.96 3.76 14.58
CA ILE A 16 -18.26 2.48 14.71
C ILE A 16 -17.67 2.07 13.35
N SER A 17 -18.40 2.22 12.24
CA SER A 17 -17.91 1.91 10.90
C SER A 17 -16.74 2.82 10.50
N ILE A 18 -16.79 4.12 10.82
CA ILE A 18 -15.70 5.07 10.54
C ILE A 18 -14.47 4.70 11.38
N TYR A 19 -14.68 4.43 12.66
CA TYR A 19 -13.62 3.98 13.57
C TYR A 19 -12.93 2.71 13.07
N TYR A 20 -13.70 1.71 12.63
CA TYR A 20 -13.14 0.48 12.04
C TYR A 20 -12.45 0.70 10.69
N GLN A 21 -12.92 1.64 9.87
CA GLN A 21 -12.25 2.00 8.61
C GLN A 21 -10.90 2.70 8.86
N GLN A 22 -10.81 3.54 9.90
CA GLN A 22 -9.58 4.26 10.28
C GLN A 22 -8.57 3.37 11.03
N HIS A 23 -9.02 2.49 11.92
CA HIS A 23 -8.18 1.57 12.70
C HIS A 23 -8.17 0.15 12.13
N PHE A 24 -8.24 0.00 10.81
CA PHE A 24 -8.12 -1.29 10.15
C PHE A 24 -6.68 -1.82 10.27
N VAL A 25 -6.36 -2.40 11.42
CA VAL A 25 -5.12 -3.12 11.68
C VAL A 25 -5.32 -4.56 11.21
N MET A 26 -4.55 -4.96 10.20
CA MET A 26 -4.63 -6.28 9.60
C MET A 26 -4.31 -7.37 10.64
N LYS A 27 -5.26 -8.28 10.84
CA LYS A 27 -5.10 -9.46 11.69
C LYS A 27 -4.06 -10.39 11.05
N GLU A 28 -2.99 -10.70 11.78
CA GLU A 28 -1.94 -11.62 11.34
C GLU A 28 -2.52 -13.05 11.22
N ASP A 29 -2.91 -13.44 10.00
CA ASP A 29 -3.39 -14.79 9.69
C ASP A 29 -2.21 -15.67 9.23
N THR A 30 -2.22 -16.92 9.68
CA THR A 30 -1.14 -17.92 9.58
C THR A 30 -0.83 -18.43 8.17
N LYS A 31 -1.43 -17.83 7.13
CA LYS A 31 -1.01 -17.99 5.73
C LYS A 31 -0.34 -16.70 5.29
N ARG A 32 1.01 -16.70 5.27
CA ARG A 32 1.87 -15.60 4.80
C ARG A 32 1.60 -15.25 3.34
N ARG A 33 0.55 -14.48 3.09
CA ARG A 33 0.13 -13.99 1.77
C ARG A 33 -0.02 -12.49 1.88
N ALA A 34 0.50 -11.78 0.88
CA ALA A 34 0.41 -10.35 0.79
C ALA A 34 0.25 -9.95 -0.67
N TRP A 35 -0.41 -8.82 -0.90
CA TRP A 35 -0.23 -8.06 -2.13
C TRP A 35 1.12 -7.36 -2.04
N LEU A 36 1.84 -7.30 -3.16
CA LEU A 36 3.14 -6.67 -3.22
C LEU A 36 3.19 -5.74 -4.43
N THR A 37 3.67 -4.53 -4.21
CA THR A 37 3.94 -3.56 -5.27
C THR A 37 5.28 -2.88 -5.02
N LEU A 38 5.87 -2.32 -6.07
CA LEU A 38 7.14 -1.60 -6.03
C LEU A 38 6.90 -0.14 -6.42
N LEU A 39 7.33 0.78 -5.56
CA LEU A 39 7.32 2.21 -5.79
C LEU A 39 8.76 2.66 -6.07
N VAL A 40 9.02 2.99 -7.33
CA VAL A 40 10.36 3.35 -7.81
C VAL A 40 10.62 4.86 -7.81
N ASN A 41 9.58 5.68 -7.93
CA ASN A 41 9.66 7.14 -7.92
C ASN A 41 8.32 7.75 -7.47
N GLU A 42 8.29 9.07 -7.24
CA GLU A 42 7.11 9.78 -6.75
C GLU A 42 5.94 9.84 -7.74
N GLU A 43 6.19 9.76 -9.06
CA GLU A 43 5.14 9.82 -10.08
C GLU A 43 4.15 8.65 -9.99
N TYR A 44 4.56 7.53 -9.40
CA TYR A 44 3.70 6.36 -9.20
C TYR A 44 2.91 6.37 -7.88
N VAL A 45 3.11 7.36 -7.02
CA VAL A 45 2.39 7.49 -5.74
C VAL A 45 0.87 7.46 -5.94
N PRO A 46 0.27 8.19 -6.91
CA PRO A 46 -1.17 8.11 -7.17
C PRO A 46 -1.63 6.68 -7.51
N GLY A 47 -0.80 5.91 -8.21
CA GLY A 47 -1.09 4.51 -8.56
C GLY A 47 -1.11 3.59 -7.34
N VAL A 48 -0.17 3.78 -6.40
CA VAL A 48 -0.15 3.04 -5.13
C VAL A 48 -1.36 3.40 -4.28
N LEU A 49 -1.72 4.68 -4.18
CA LEU A 49 -2.92 5.13 -3.46
C LEU A 49 -4.21 4.58 -4.09
N ALA A 50 -4.30 4.54 -5.41
CA ALA A 50 -5.43 3.92 -6.11
C ALA A 50 -5.54 2.42 -5.79
N LEU A 51 -4.41 1.71 -5.77
CA LEU A 51 -4.36 0.29 -5.39
C LEU A 51 -4.82 0.09 -3.94
N VAL A 52 -4.30 0.89 -3.02
CA VAL A 52 -4.71 0.95 -1.61
C VAL A 52 -6.23 1.11 -1.47
N CYS A 53 -6.81 2.13 -2.11
CA CYS A 53 -8.24 2.38 -2.07
C CYS A 53 -9.04 1.22 -2.66
N SER A 54 -8.56 0.61 -3.75
CA SER A 54 -9.22 -0.53 -4.39
C SER A 54 -9.25 -1.78 -3.49
N LEU A 55 -8.16 -2.07 -2.77
CA LEU A 55 -8.05 -3.22 -1.87
C LEU A 55 -8.89 -3.03 -0.60
N LYS A 56 -8.90 -1.82 -0.02
CA LYS A 56 -9.82 -1.44 1.08
C LYS A 56 -11.27 -1.67 0.66
N ARG A 57 -11.66 -1.16 -0.51
CA ARG A 57 -13.03 -1.26 -1.04
C ARG A 57 -13.43 -2.71 -1.37
N ALA A 58 -12.48 -3.54 -1.82
CA ALA A 58 -12.67 -4.97 -2.03
C ALA A 58 -12.66 -5.80 -0.73
N LYS A 59 -12.43 -5.17 0.43
CA LYS A 59 -12.26 -5.84 1.73
C LYS A 59 -11.22 -6.96 1.67
N SER A 60 -10.07 -6.66 1.06
CA SER A 60 -8.97 -7.63 0.94
C SER A 60 -8.60 -8.19 2.30
N MET A 61 -8.55 -9.53 2.38
CA MET A 61 -8.08 -10.24 3.57
C MET A 61 -6.55 -10.24 3.73
N TYR A 62 -5.82 -9.86 2.66
CA TYR A 62 -4.36 -9.85 2.64
C TYR A 62 -3.80 -8.43 2.71
N PRO A 63 -2.72 -8.19 3.48
CA PRO A 63 -2.06 -6.88 3.55
C PRO A 63 -1.44 -6.51 2.20
N LEU A 64 -1.31 -5.22 1.93
CA LEU A 64 -0.45 -4.70 0.86
C LEU A 64 0.89 -4.30 1.47
N VAL A 65 1.96 -4.83 0.87
CA VAL A 65 3.35 -4.45 1.13
C VAL A 65 3.82 -3.58 -0.03
N VAL A 66 4.26 -2.38 0.28
CA VAL A 66 4.84 -1.45 -0.70
C VAL A 66 6.36 -1.47 -0.53
N LEU A 67 7.05 -2.01 -1.53
CA LEU A 67 8.50 -1.95 -1.60
C LEU A 67 8.91 -0.55 -2.07
N LEU A 68 9.74 0.15 -1.29
CA LEU A 68 10.23 1.48 -1.63
C LEU A 68 11.67 1.41 -2.09
N VAL A 69 11.95 2.00 -3.24
CA VAL A 69 13.32 2.26 -3.68
C VAL A 69 13.87 3.42 -2.85
N SER A 70 14.81 3.10 -1.94
CA SER A 70 15.15 3.94 -0.79
C SER A 70 15.84 5.27 -1.11
N ASP A 71 16.29 5.47 -2.35
CA ASP A 71 17.05 6.65 -2.82
C ASP A 71 16.21 7.66 -3.63
N GLN A 72 14.93 7.35 -3.93
CA GLN A 72 14.13 8.14 -4.88
C GLN A 72 12.84 8.76 -4.31
N LEU A 73 12.60 8.65 -3.00
CA LEU A 73 11.37 9.12 -2.35
C LEU A 73 11.66 10.06 -1.19
N SER A 74 11.01 11.23 -1.18
CA SER A 74 11.04 12.15 -0.04
C SER A 74 10.44 11.52 1.23
N ALA A 75 10.90 11.97 2.39
CA ALA A 75 10.41 11.50 3.68
C ALA A 75 8.90 11.75 3.86
N GLU A 76 8.39 12.85 3.32
CA GLU A 76 6.97 13.22 3.35
C GLU A 76 6.10 12.18 2.61
N VAL A 77 6.53 11.72 1.44
CA VAL A 77 5.81 10.68 0.68
C VAL A 77 5.83 9.36 1.44
N GLN A 78 6.93 9.02 2.10
CA GLN A 78 7.02 7.80 2.92
C GLN A 78 6.05 7.85 4.11
N GLU A 79 6.00 8.98 4.81
CA GLU A 79 5.09 9.21 5.93
C GLU A 79 3.62 9.15 5.50
N MET A 80 3.29 9.75 4.35
CA MET A 80 1.94 9.67 3.79
C MET A 80 1.50 8.22 3.52
N ILE A 81 2.38 7.39 2.94
CA ILE A 81 2.05 5.99 2.65
C ILE A 81 1.92 5.17 3.95
N LEU A 82 2.75 5.44 4.95
CA LEU A 82 2.65 4.82 6.28
C LEU A 82 1.31 5.16 6.96
N ASN A 83 0.89 6.43 6.89
CA ASN A 83 -0.37 6.92 7.48
C ASN A 83 -1.61 6.27 6.86
N GLU A 84 -1.54 5.79 5.62
CA GLU A 84 -2.63 5.05 4.98
C GLU A 84 -2.84 3.62 5.55
N GLY A 85 -1.98 3.18 6.47
CA GLY A 85 -2.12 1.92 7.21
C GLY A 85 -1.47 0.71 6.52
N TYR A 86 -0.50 0.94 5.63
CA TYR A 86 0.15 -0.12 4.86
C TYR A 86 1.59 -0.36 5.25
N LEU A 87 2.03 -1.61 5.08
CA LEU A 87 3.38 -2.02 5.40
C LEU A 87 4.34 -1.51 4.34
N VAL A 88 5.18 -0.56 4.73
CA VAL A 88 6.23 0.00 3.91
C VAL A 88 7.53 -0.75 4.20
N ARG A 89 8.18 -1.27 3.15
CA ARG A 89 9.49 -1.92 3.26
C ARG A 89 10.48 -1.24 2.32
N PRO A 90 11.52 -0.57 2.85
CA PRO A 90 12.63 -0.10 2.03
C PRO A 90 13.34 -1.30 1.38
N VAL A 91 13.70 -1.16 0.11
CA VAL A 91 14.53 -2.11 -0.63
C VAL A 91 15.65 -1.39 -1.35
N GLU A 92 16.80 -2.04 -1.43
CA GLU A 92 17.93 -1.56 -2.22
C GLU A 92 17.65 -1.78 -3.70
N THR A 93 18.04 -0.82 -4.54
CA THR A 93 17.92 -0.98 -5.98
C THR A 93 18.95 -1.97 -6.49
N ILE A 94 18.47 -3.06 -7.09
CA ILE A 94 19.34 -4.06 -7.69
C ILE A 94 19.48 -3.75 -9.17
N TYR A 95 20.70 -3.40 -9.56
CA TYR A 95 21.06 -3.21 -10.95
C TYR A 95 21.72 -4.47 -11.50
N PRO A 96 21.38 -4.89 -12.73
CA PRO A 96 22.06 -6.01 -13.37
C PRO A 96 23.53 -5.66 -13.60
N THR A 97 24.42 -6.56 -13.17
CA THR A 97 25.88 -6.38 -13.24
C THR A 97 26.40 -6.37 -14.69
N GLN A 98 25.68 -7.03 -15.60
CA GLN A 98 25.94 -6.99 -17.03
C GLN A 98 24.96 -5.99 -17.67
N LYS A 99 25.48 -5.00 -18.39
CA LYS A 99 24.71 -4.11 -19.26
C LYS A 99 24.84 -4.60 -20.70
N PRO A 100 24.09 -5.63 -21.15
CA PRO A 100 24.05 -5.94 -22.57
C PRO A 100 23.53 -4.69 -23.29
N GLY A 101 24.24 -4.24 -24.33
CA GLY A 101 24.02 -2.97 -25.02
C GLY A 101 22.70 -2.84 -25.80
N ASN A 102 21.70 -3.64 -25.44
CA ASN A 102 20.42 -3.69 -26.11
C ASN A 102 19.41 -2.76 -25.42
N LEU A 103 18.72 -1.92 -26.20
CA LEU A 103 17.79 -0.88 -25.71
C LEU A 103 16.68 -1.43 -24.78
N ALA A 104 16.31 -2.70 -24.98
CA ALA A 104 15.34 -3.41 -24.15
C ALA A 104 15.75 -3.50 -22.67
N PHE A 105 17.05 -3.52 -22.38
CA PHE A 105 17.57 -3.70 -21.04
C PHE A 105 17.44 -2.44 -20.18
N GLN A 106 17.59 -1.25 -20.77
CA GLN A 106 17.48 0.04 -20.06
C GLN A 106 16.07 0.26 -19.48
N ARG A 107 15.02 -0.12 -20.22
CA ARG A 107 13.62 0.01 -19.77
C ARG A 107 13.25 -0.98 -18.66
N LEU A 108 14.01 -2.06 -18.51
CA LEU A 108 13.76 -3.14 -17.55
C LEU A 108 14.63 -3.04 -16.29
N THR A 109 15.34 -1.93 -16.11
CA THR A 109 16.31 -1.76 -15.01
C THR A 109 15.65 -1.97 -13.64
N HIS A 110 14.45 -1.45 -13.41
CA HIS A 110 13.71 -1.64 -12.15
C HIS A 110 13.00 -2.99 -12.02
N ALA A 111 12.93 -3.79 -13.10
CA ALA A 111 12.32 -5.11 -13.06
C ALA A 111 13.11 -6.06 -12.15
N TRP A 112 14.44 -5.89 -12.09
CA TRP A 112 15.31 -6.66 -11.22
C TRP A 112 15.02 -6.41 -9.74
N THR A 113 14.87 -5.14 -9.34
CA THR A 113 14.45 -4.76 -7.98
C THR A 113 13.09 -5.35 -7.60
N LYS A 114 12.19 -5.54 -8.57
CA LYS A 114 10.87 -6.17 -8.34
C LYS A 114 10.94 -7.68 -8.15
N LEU A 115 11.93 -8.35 -8.73
CA LEU A 115 12.05 -9.82 -8.77
C LEU A 115 12.85 -10.39 -7.61
N HIS A 116 13.45 -9.55 -6.78
CA HIS A 116 14.17 -9.94 -5.57
C HIS A 116 13.26 -9.95 -4.35
#